data_AF-A0A227J1P4-F1
#
_entry.id   AF-A0A227J1P4-F1
#
_cell.length_a   1.000
_cell.length_b   1.000
_cell.length_c   1.000
_cell.angle_alpha   90.00
_cell.angle_beta   90.00
_cell.angle_gamma   90.00
#
_symmetry.space_group_name_H-M   'P 1'
#
loop_
_entity.id
_entity.type
_entity.pdbx_description
1 polymer ?
#
loop_
_entity_poly.entity_id
_entity_poly.type
_entity_poly.pdbx_seq_one_letter_code
_entity_poly.pdbx_strand_id
1 'polypeptide(L)'
;VTARHIRQLEKDGVDHIEVPVEYIVGKVASKDYINEATGEIIVNANQEISLEALANLSQAGHKALEVLFTNDLDHGPFMSETLRIDSTVDR
;
A
#
# COMPACT_ATOMS: atom_id res chain seq x y z
N VAL A 1 5.52 -4.56 -19.59
CA VAL A 1 6.86 -5.13 -19.30
C VAL A 1 6.98 -6.44 -20.07
N THR A 2 8.06 -6.68 -20.82
CA THR A 2 8.25 -7.94 -21.56
C THR A 2 9.00 -8.96 -20.69
N ALA A 3 8.81 -10.26 -20.95
CA ALA A 3 9.50 -11.33 -20.23
C ALA A 3 11.04 -11.19 -20.24
N ARG A 4 11.61 -10.49 -21.23
CA ARG A 4 13.04 -10.18 -21.31
C ARG A 4 13.49 -9.23 -20.21
N HIS A 5 12.69 -8.20 -19.91
CA HIS A 5 13.04 -7.20 -18.90
C HIS A 5 12.95 -7.77 -17.48
N ILE A 6 11.98 -8.65 -17.21
CA ILE A 6 11.84 -9.32 -15.90
C ILE A 6 13.06 -10.20 -15.62
N ARG A 7 13.45 -11.06 -16.56
CA ARG A 7 14.63 -11.93 -16.41
C ARG A 7 15.93 -11.15 -16.26
N GLN A 8 16.01 -9.96 -16.84
CA GLN A 8 17.18 -9.10 -16.72
C GLN A 8 17.25 -8.48 -15.32
N LEU A 9 16.13 -8.00 -14.78
CA LEU A 9 16.03 -7.52 -13.39
C LEU A 9 16.35 -8.63 -12.37
N GLU A 10 15.85 -9.85 -12.59
CA GLU A 10 16.17 -11.01 -11.76
C GLU A 10 17.66 -11.35 -11.79
N LYS A 11 18.28 -11.31 -12.98
CA LYS A 11 19.71 -11.59 -13.15
C LYS A 11 20.60 -10.53 -12.52
N ASP A 12 20.16 -9.27 -12.59
CA ASP A 12 20.87 -8.13 -12.03
C ASP A 12 20.63 -7.98 -10.51
N GLY A 13 19.79 -8.84 -9.91
CA GLY A 13 19.55 -8.90 -8.46
C GLY A 13 18.81 -7.68 -7.92
N VAL A 14 17.92 -7.09 -8.72
CA VAL A 14 17.23 -5.85 -8.36
C VAL A 14 16.02 -6.15 -7.47
N ASP A 15 16.21 -6.02 -6.15
CA ASP A 15 15.14 -6.22 -5.16
C ASP A 15 14.35 -4.93 -4.85
N HIS A 16 14.95 -3.76 -5.11
CA HIS A 16 14.36 -2.45 -4.79
C HIS A 16 14.49 -1.50 -5.98
N ILE A 17 13.41 -0.77 -6.26
CA ILE A 17 13.35 0.24 -7.31
C ILE A 17 12.79 1.51 -6.69
N GLU A 18 13.45 2.64 -6.97
CA GLU A 18 12.92 3.95 -6.60
C GLU A 18 11.71 4.28 -7.45
N VAL A 19 10.60 4.60 -6.78
CA VAL A 19 9.34 4.98 -7.40
C VAL A 19 8.94 6.39 -6.97
N PRO A 20 8.28 7.16 -7.83
CA PRO A 20 7.76 8.46 -7.48
C PRO A 20 6.65 8.33 -6.41
N VAL A 21 6.47 9.39 -5.62
CA VAL A 21 5.50 9.41 -4.51
C VAL A 21 4.08 9.18 -5.01
N GLU A 22 3.77 9.71 -6.19
CA GLU A 22 2.51 9.60 -6.89
C GLU A 22 2.13 8.16 -7.22
N TYR A 23 3.10 7.24 -7.28
CA TYR A 23 2.83 5.81 -7.51
C TYR A 23 2.25 5.11 -6.27
N ILE A 24 2.61 5.60 -5.08
CA ILE A 24 2.12 5.08 -3.80
C ILE A 24 0.72 5.62 -3.52
N VAL A 25 0.44 6.85 -3.96
CA VAL A 25 -0.89 7.44 -3.89
C VAL A 25 -1.88 6.59 -4.68
N GLY A 26 -2.99 6.23 -4.03
CA GLY A 26 -4.01 5.36 -4.62
C GLY A 26 -3.79 3.86 -4.39
N LYS A 27 -2.67 3.46 -3.77
CA LYS A 27 -2.52 2.10 -3.26
C LYS A 27 -3.32 1.92 -1.98
N VAL A 28 -3.80 0.70 -1.75
CA VAL A 28 -4.58 0.35 -0.56
C VAL A 28 -3.65 -0.20 0.50
N ALA A 29 -3.75 0.33 1.73
CA ALA A 29 -2.98 -0.13 2.87
C ALA A 29 -3.40 -1.54 3.30
N SER A 30 -2.42 -2.40 3.57
CA SER A 30 -2.68 -3.78 4.01
C SER A 30 -2.97 -3.90 5.51
N LYS A 31 -2.57 -2.91 6.32
CA LYS A 31 -2.64 -2.93 7.78
C LYS A 31 -2.92 -1.54 8.34
N ASP A 32 -3.35 -1.49 9.59
CA ASP A 32 -3.50 -0.24 10.32
C ASP A 32 -2.13 0.38 10.63
N TYR A 33 -2.01 1.68 10.40
CA TYR A 33 -0.87 2.47 10.83
C TYR A 33 -1.30 3.48 11.85
N ILE A 34 -0.68 3.40 13.02
CA ILE A 34 -0.87 4.33 14.13
C ILE A 34 0.33 5.24 14.27
N ASN A 35 0.11 6.46 14.74
CA ASN A 35 1.17 7.32 15.20
C ASN A 35 1.51 6.94 16.65
N GLU A 36 2.71 6.40 16.89
CA GLU A 36 3.14 5.99 18.24
C GLU A 36 3.22 7.17 19.22
N ALA A 37 3.39 8.41 18.73
CA ALA A 37 3.50 9.59 19.58
C ALA A 37 2.14 10.09 20.09
N THR A 38 1.08 9.97 19.29
CA THR A 38 -0.27 10.46 19.66
C THR A 38 -1.26 9.34 19.98
N GLY A 39 -0.98 8.11 19.52
CA GLY A 39 -1.90 6.98 19.60
C GLY A 39 -3.04 7.04 18.57
N GLU A 40 -3.02 8.01 17.65
CA GLU A 40 -4.05 8.18 16.63
C GLU A 40 -3.77 7.30 15.40
N ILE A 41 -4.85 6.77 14.80
CA ILE A 41 -4.76 6.01 13.54
C ILE A 41 -4.55 6.98 12.38
N ILE A 42 -3.48 6.78 11.62
CA ILE A 42 -3.15 7.57 10.43
C ILE A 42 -3.89 7.01 9.21
N VAL A 43 -3.84 5.69 9.04
CA VAL A 43 -4.46 4.95 7.93
C VAL A 43 -4.99 3.62 8.45
N ASN A 44 -6.24 3.30 8.15
CA ASN A 44 -6.81 2.00 8.47
C ASN A 44 -6.45 0.96 7.40
N ALA A 45 -6.49 -0.31 7.78
CA ALA A 45 -6.44 -1.44 6.87
C ALA A 45 -7.53 -1.29 5.82
N ASN A 46 -7.22 -1.67 4.58
CA ASN A 46 -8.11 -1.55 3.43
C ASN A 46 -8.48 -0.10 3.03
N GLN A 47 -7.80 0.91 3.58
CA GLN A 47 -7.95 2.30 3.20
C GLN A 47 -6.96 2.71 2.11
N GLU A 48 -7.38 3.61 1.22
CA GLU A 48 -6.52 4.17 0.17
C GLU A 48 -5.53 5.19 0.75
N ILE A 49 -4.28 5.13 0.30
CA ILE A 49 -3.21 6.03 0.74
C ILE A 49 -3.30 7.34 -0.05
N SER A 50 -3.66 8.42 0.62
CA SER A 50 -3.61 9.79 0.09
C SER A 50 -2.24 10.43 0.29
N LEU A 51 -1.97 11.55 -0.39
CA LEU A 51 -0.76 12.35 -0.18
C LEU A 51 -0.62 12.83 1.27
N GLU A 52 -1.73 13.24 1.88
CA GLU A 52 -1.78 13.68 3.28
C GLU A 52 -1.46 12.53 4.23
N ALA A 53 -2.07 11.37 4.00
CA ALA A 53 -1.80 10.16 4.78
C ALA A 53 -0.33 9.76 4.70
N LEU A 54 0.27 9.80 3.50
CA LEU A 54 1.67 9.47 3.30
C LEU A 54 2.62 10.47 4.00
N ALA A 55 2.29 11.76 3.98
CA ALA A 55 3.04 12.77 4.72
C ALA A 55 2.97 12.51 6.23
N ASN A 56 1.79 12.18 6.75
CA ASN A 56 1.60 11.85 8.17
C ASN A 56 2.34 10.57 8.56
N LEU A 57 2.35 9.53 7.70
CA LEU A 57 3.12 8.29 7.91
C LEU A 57 4.62 8.57 7.97
N SER A 58 5.12 9.42 7.07
CA SER A 58 6.52 9.86 7.05
C SER A 58 6.89 10.64 8.33
N GLN A 59 6.04 11.57 8.77
CA GLN A 59 6.23 12.32 10.01
C GLN A 59 6.18 11.45 11.26
N ALA A 60 5.32 10.42 11.27
CA ALA A 60 5.23 9.43 12.34
C ALA A 60 6.44 8.48 12.36
N GLY A 61 7.34 8.54 11.37
CA GLY A 61 8.58 7.76 11.34
C GLY A 61 8.45 6.37 10.72
N HIS A 62 7.33 6.06 10.06
CA HIS A 62 7.15 4.78 9.37
C HIS A 62 8.06 4.68 8.15
N LYS A 63 8.98 3.71 8.18
CA LYS A 63 9.96 3.47 7.10
C LYS A 63 9.53 2.41 6.09
N ALA A 64 8.54 1.60 6.45
CA ALA A 64 8.06 0.48 5.65
C ALA A 64 6.53 0.52 5.61
N LEU A 65 5.99 0.36 4.40
CA LEU A 65 4.56 0.37 4.13
C LEU A 65 4.20 -0.90 3.34
N GLU A 66 3.30 -1.69 3.90
CA GLU A 66 2.65 -2.82 3.26
C GLU A 66 1.37 -2.36 2.55
N VAL A 67 1.32 -2.63 1.24
CA VAL A 67 0.20 -2.30 0.37
C VAL A 67 -0.34 -3.55 -0.30
N LEU A 68 -1.63 -3.56 -0.61
CA LEU A 68 -2.24 -4.64 -1.37
C LEU A 68 -1.74 -4.62 -2.82
N PHE A 69 -1.24 -5.76 -3.28
CA PHE A 69 -0.88 -5.95 -4.68
C PHE A 69 -2.13 -6.30 -5.48
N THR A 70 -2.75 -5.28 -6.09
CA THR A 70 -3.89 -5.44 -6.99
C THR A 70 -3.50 -5.08 -8.42
N ASN A 71 -4.06 -5.84 -9.37
CA ASN A 71 -3.89 -5.67 -10.81
C ASN A 71 -5.18 -6.07 -11.53
N ASP A 72 -5.46 -5.46 -12.68
CA ASP A 72 -6.72 -5.64 -13.42
C ASP A 72 -6.81 -6.96 -14.19
N LEU A 73 -5.70 -7.71 -14.29
CA LEU A 73 -5.65 -9.00 -15.00
C LEU A 73 -5.85 -10.20 -14.07
N ASP A 74 -4.93 -10.37 -13.11
CA ASP A 74 -4.80 -11.62 -12.34
C ASP A 74 -5.19 -11.45 -10.86
N HIS A 75 -5.16 -10.22 -10.34
CA HIS A 75 -5.29 -9.92 -8.91
C HIS A 75 -6.22 -8.73 -8.67
N GLY A 76 -7.49 -8.87 -9.06
CA GLY A 76 -8.48 -7.81 -8.87
C GLY A 76 -8.72 -7.48 -7.39
N PRO A 77 -9.19 -6.26 -7.06
CA PRO A 77 -9.43 -5.79 -5.70
C PRO A 77 -10.71 -6.38 -5.07
N PHE A 78 -11.07 -7.62 -5.35
CA PHE A 78 -12.38 -8.21 -5.00
C PHE A 78 -12.65 -8.21 -3.49
N MET A 79 -11.68 -8.67 -2.69
CA MET A 79 -11.81 -8.70 -1.22
C MET A 79 -11.79 -7.30 -0.63
N SER A 80 -10.96 -6.42 -1.18
CA SER A 80 -10.85 -5.03 -0.75
C SER A 80 -12.18 -4.29 -0.93
N GLU A 81 -12.81 -4.44 -2.10
CA GLU A 81 -14.08 -3.79 -2.39
C GLU A 81 -15.24 -4.43 -1.61
N THR A 82 -15.21 -5.75 -1.41
CA THR A 82 -16.22 -6.44 -0.59
C THR A 82 -16.18 -5.95 0.86
N LEU A 83 -14.98 -5.81 1.45
CA LEU A 83 -14.82 -5.28 2.81
C LEU A 83 -15.23 -3.80 2.92
N ARG A 84 -15.13 -3.02 1.84
CA ARG A 84 -15.52 -1.60 1.85
C ARG A 84 -17.02 -1.40 1.95
N ILE A 85 -17.82 -2.31 1.38
CA ILE A 85 -19.28 -2.27 1.43
C ILE A 85 -19.86 -3.02 2.64
N ASP A 86 -19.03 -3.77 3.36
CA ASP A 86 -19.43 -4.47 4.57
C ASP A 86 -19.72 -3.46 5.68
N SER A 87 -20.93 -3.51 6.23
CA SER A 87 -21.35 -2.65 7.34
C SER A 87 -21.05 -3.26 8.70
N THR A 88 -20.62 -4.52 8.74
CA THR A 88 -20.22 -5.18 9.96
C THR A 88 -18.78 -4.79 10.31
N VAL A 89 -18.59 -4.35 11.55
CA VAL A 89 -17.27 -4.07 12.12
C VAL A 89 -17.21 -4.82 13.44
N ASP A 90 -16.15 -5.59 13.66
CA ASP A 90 -15.82 -6.02 15.01
C ASP A 90 -15.06 -4.89 15.72
N ARG A 91 -15.22 -4.82 17.03
CA ARG A 91 -14.64 -3.80 17.90
C ARG A 91 -14.16 -4.46 19.18
#